data_AF-F9S8S6-F1
#
_entry.id   AF-F9S8S6-F1
#
_cell.length_a   1.000
_cell.length_b   1.000
_cell.length_c   1.000
_cell.angle_alpha   90.00
_cell.angle_beta   90.00
_cell.angle_gamma   90.00
#
_symmetry.space_group_name_H-M   'P 1'
#
loop_
_entity.id
_entity.type
_entity.pdbx_description
1 polymer ?
#
loop_
_entity_poly.entity_id
_entity_poly.type
_entity_poly.pdbx_seq_one_letter_code
_entity_poly.pdbx_strand_id
1 'polypeptide(L)'
;MLKNVKVSELKNVLNALPTDCDLNIVTGDEWLPEQLVATSTVDDMLFLQFDNAPEDIQGEEGRGFVDHEIEMIRHRFEQIITENSDTSSKADALLALFLIGHEQSSGEVIEILESAECEEHIIE
;
A
#
# COMPACT_ATOMS: atom_id res chain seq x y z
N MET A 1 -5.09 3.28 26.13
CA MET A 1 -6.23 4.19 25.88
C MET A 1 -5.72 5.30 24.99
N LEU A 2 -6.33 5.53 23.83
CA LEU A 2 -5.93 6.60 22.92
C LEU A 2 -6.38 7.95 23.50
N LYS A 3 -5.49 8.96 23.48
CA LYS A 3 -5.79 10.33 23.92
C LYS A 3 -6.30 11.12 22.71
N ASN A 4 -7.46 11.75 22.84
CA ASN A 4 -7.93 12.72 21.85
C ASN A 4 -7.12 14.02 21.99
N VAL A 5 -6.44 14.43 20.92
CA VAL A 5 -5.74 15.72 20.86
C VAL A 5 -6.76 16.84 20.63
N LYS A 6 -6.72 17.89 21.46
CA LYS A 6 -7.57 19.08 21.28
C LYS A 6 -6.90 20.08 20.34
N VAL A 7 -7.69 20.88 19.64
CA VAL A 7 -7.19 21.93 18.72
C VAL A 7 -6.23 22.90 19.42
N SER A 8 -6.44 23.21 20.70
CA SER A 8 -5.52 24.04 21.48
C SER A 8 -4.14 23.41 21.67
N GLU A 9 -4.07 22.08 21.84
CA GLU A 9 -2.80 21.35 21.93
C GLU A 9 -2.09 21.33 20.58
N LEU A 10 -2.83 21.07 19.49
CA LEU A 10 -2.27 21.10 18.13
C LEU A 10 -1.69 22.47 17.77
N LYS A 11 -2.37 23.56 18.13
CA LYS A 11 -1.86 24.93 17.95
C LYS A 11 -0.52 25.15 18.63
N ASN A 12 -0.30 24.59 19.82
CA ASN A 12 0.98 24.71 20.52
C ASN A 12 2.11 24.01 19.76
N VAL A 13 1.82 22.85 19.15
CA VAL A 13 2.78 22.12 18.31
C VAL A 13 3.12 22.95 17.07
N LEU A 14 2.11 23.45 16.36
CA LEU A 14 2.32 24.28 15.16
C LEU A 14 3.11 25.56 15.46
N ASN A 15 2.83 26.22 16.58
CA ASN A 15 3.55 27.44 17.00
C ASN A 15 5.01 27.18 17.40
N ALA A 16 5.38 25.92 17.70
CA ALA A 16 6.74 25.55 18.05
C ALA A 16 7.60 25.18 16.82
N LEU A 17 7.02 25.10 15.62
CA LEU A 17 7.73 24.78 14.40
C LEU A 17 8.65 25.93 13.94
N PRO A 18 9.78 25.63 13.26
CA PRO A 18 10.64 26.64 12.67
C PRO A 18 9.88 27.49 11.64
N THR A 19 10.06 28.81 11.69
CA THR A 19 9.35 29.77 10.83
C THR A 19 9.95 29.87 9.43
N ASP A 20 11.09 29.23 9.19
CA ASP A 20 11.83 29.22 7.94
C ASP A 20 11.52 28.00 7.04
N CYS A 21 10.62 27.12 7.48
CA CYS A 21 10.20 25.93 6.73
C CYS A 21 8.71 26.01 6.37
N ASP A 22 8.39 25.95 5.08
CA ASP A 22 7.02 25.83 4.58
C ASP A 22 6.62 24.35 4.53
N LEU A 23 6.03 23.86 5.63
CA LEU A 23 5.71 22.45 5.81
C LEU A 23 4.25 22.17 5.44
N ASN A 24 4.03 21.10 4.67
CA ASN A 24 2.69 20.58 4.39
C ASN A 24 2.13 19.84 5.62
N ILE A 25 0.82 19.99 5.86
CA ILE A 25 0.11 19.18 6.86
C ILE A 25 -0.29 17.88 6.19
N VAL A 26 0.21 16.77 6.73
CA VAL A 26 -0.03 15.43 6.18
C VAL A 26 -0.57 14.48 7.24
N THR A 27 -1.24 13.42 6.80
CA THR A 27 -1.65 12.26 7.59
C THR A 27 -1.27 10.97 6.86
N GLY A 28 -1.49 9.82 7.50
CA GLY A 28 -1.08 8.52 6.95
C GLY A 28 0.36 8.16 7.32
N ASP A 29 0.98 7.33 6.49
CA ASP A 29 2.36 6.89 6.69
C ASP A 29 3.35 7.83 5.99
N GLU A 30 4.60 7.87 6.47
CA GLU A 30 5.66 8.72 5.91
C GLU A 30 5.95 8.45 4.42
N TRP A 31 5.70 7.21 3.97
CA TRP A 31 5.94 6.76 2.60
C TRP A 31 4.76 7.03 1.65
N LEU A 32 3.57 7.34 2.17
CA LEU A 32 2.39 7.71 1.40
C LEU A 32 1.56 8.76 2.18
N PRO A 33 2.08 9.98 2.31
CA PRO A 33 1.41 11.02 3.08
C PRO A 33 0.23 11.61 2.30
N GLU A 34 -0.95 11.52 2.87
CA GLU A 34 -2.14 12.24 2.39
C GLU A 34 -2.03 13.70 2.84
N GLN A 35 -2.23 14.65 1.92
CA GLN A 35 -2.09 16.08 2.19
C GLN A 35 -3.41 16.71 2.56
N LEU A 36 -3.39 17.63 3.52
CA LEU A 36 -4.56 18.39 3.92
C LEU A 36 -4.99 19.36 2.81
N VAL A 37 -6.09 19.07 2.12
CA VAL A 37 -6.61 19.88 1.00
C VAL A 37 -7.68 20.87 1.42
N ALA A 38 -8.41 20.59 2.50
CA ALA A 38 -9.42 21.50 3.01
C ALA A 38 -9.65 21.36 4.52
N THR A 39 -10.09 22.45 5.13
CA THR A 39 -10.50 22.47 6.55
C THR A 39 -11.85 23.12 6.69
N SER A 40 -12.69 22.61 7.59
CA SER A 40 -13.94 23.24 7.96
C SER A 40 -14.22 23.07 9.45
N THR A 41 -15.07 23.94 10.00
CA THR A 41 -15.50 23.86 11.39
C THR A 41 -17.00 23.61 11.43
N VAL A 42 -17.41 22.58 12.15
CA VAL A 42 -18.83 22.27 12.39
C VAL A 42 -18.98 22.12 13.90
N ASP A 43 -19.83 22.96 14.49
CA ASP A 43 -20.03 23.06 15.94
C ASP A 43 -18.70 23.26 16.71
N ASP A 44 -18.31 22.30 17.56
CA ASP A 44 -17.08 22.30 18.35
C ASP A 44 -15.97 21.42 17.75
N MET A 45 -16.13 20.98 16.50
CA MET A 45 -15.22 20.07 15.80
C MET A 45 -14.51 20.76 14.62
N LEU A 46 -13.21 20.49 14.50
CA LEU A 46 -12.40 20.84 13.33
C LEU A 46 -12.34 19.62 12.41
N PHE A 47 -12.89 19.74 11.21
CA PHE A 47 -12.82 18.73 10.17
C PHE A 47 -11.63 19.04 9.26
N LEU A 48 -10.83 18.00 9.03
CA LEU A 48 -9.66 18.00 8.16
C LEU A 48 -9.96 17.06 7.01
N GLN A 49 -10.00 17.59 5.79
CA GLN A 49 -10.15 16.81 4.58
C GLN A 49 -8.78 16.65 3.94
N PHE A 50 -8.32 15.42 3.88
CA PHE A 50 -7.11 15.06 3.17
C PHE A 50 -7.45 14.62 1.75
N ASP A 51 -6.50 14.72 0.83
CA ASP A 51 -6.65 14.08 -0.47
C ASP A 51 -6.73 12.56 -0.31
N ASN A 52 -7.32 11.91 -1.31
CA ASN A 52 -7.08 10.47 -1.46
C ASN A 52 -5.67 10.36 -2.04
N ALA A 53 -4.78 9.60 -1.39
CA ALA A 53 -3.57 9.12 -2.05
C ALA A 53 -3.98 8.61 -3.46
N PRO A 54 -3.34 9.05 -4.56
CA PRO A 54 -3.92 8.83 -5.86
C PRO A 54 -4.10 7.33 -6.11
N GLU A 55 -5.31 6.89 -6.47
CA GLU A 55 -5.59 5.50 -6.87
C GLU A 55 -4.82 5.10 -8.16
N ASP A 56 -4.11 6.05 -8.77
CA ASP A 56 -3.55 5.93 -10.13
C ASP A 56 -2.04 6.22 -10.22
N ILE A 57 -1.27 6.13 -9.11
CA ILE A 57 0.20 6.07 -9.21
C ILE A 57 0.68 4.63 -9.48
N GLN A 58 0.10 3.96 -10.47
CA GLN A 58 0.67 2.75 -11.09
C GLN A 58 1.91 3.04 -11.96
N GLY A 59 2.64 4.13 -11.71
CA GLY A 59 3.78 4.56 -12.53
C GLY A 59 5.15 4.38 -11.86
N GLU A 60 5.23 4.59 -10.53
CA GLU A 60 6.51 4.60 -9.82
C GLU A 60 6.43 4.03 -8.38
N GLU A 61 5.21 3.79 -7.87
CA GLU A 61 4.93 3.17 -6.57
C GLU A 61 4.71 1.64 -6.64
N GLY A 62 4.90 1.01 -7.80
CA GLY A 62 5.01 -0.45 -7.88
C GLY A 62 6.35 -1.00 -7.38
N ARG A 63 7.39 -0.18 -7.20
CA ARG A 63 8.75 -0.69 -6.92
C ARG A 63 9.03 -0.92 -5.43
N GLY A 64 8.53 -0.08 -4.52
CA GLY A 64 8.75 -0.28 -3.08
C GLY A 64 7.99 -1.49 -2.51
N PHE A 65 6.78 -1.73 -3.03
CA PHE A 65 5.99 -2.93 -2.74
C PHE A 65 6.65 -4.18 -3.35
N VAL A 66 7.11 -4.10 -4.60
CA VAL A 66 7.85 -5.18 -5.27
C VAL A 66 9.18 -5.50 -4.56
N ASP A 67 9.93 -4.52 -4.09
CA ASP A 67 11.20 -4.76 -3.39
C ASP A 67 10.97 -5.50 -2.06
N HIS A 68 9.89 -5.16 -1.33
CA HIS A 68 9.50 -5.88 -0.12
C HIS A 68 9.04 -7.31 -0.42
N GLU A 69 8.22 -7.51 -1.46
CA GLU A 69 7.79 -8.84 -1.90
C GLU A 69 8.96 -9.69 -2.39
N ILE A 70 9.89 -9.10 -3.14
CA ILE A 70 11.14 -9.76 -3.57
C ILE A 70 11.94 -10.18 -2.33
N GLU A 71 12.05 -9.34 -1.32
CA GLU A 71 12.76 -9.67 -0.08
C GLU A 71 12.04 -10.76 0.71
N MET A 72 10.70 -10.76 0.77
CA MET A 72 9.92 -11.83 1.38
C MET A 72 10.08 -13.17 0.64
N ILE A 73 10.01 -13.16 -0.70
CA ILE A 73 10.23 -14.34 -1.54
C ILE A 73 11.67 -14.85 -1.36
N ARG A 74 12.65 -13.95 -1.35
CA ARG A 74 14.06 -14.27 -1.07
C ARG A 74 14.20 -14.94 0.30
N HIS A 75 13.65 -14.34 1.34
CA HIS A 75 13.70 -14.90 2.69
C HIS A 75 13.07 -16.29 2.75
N ARG A 76 11.94 -16.49 2.04
CA ARG A 76 11.29 -17.80 1.96
C ARG A 76 12.14 -18.84 1.23
N PHE A 77 12.81 -18.47 0.15
CA PHE A 77 13.78 -19.34 -0.52
C PHE A 77 14.97 -19.69 0.37
N GLU A 78 15.53 -18.72 1.08
CA GLU A 78 16.62 -18.97 2.03
C GLU A 78 16.20 -19.95 3.12
N GLN A 79 14.99 -19.82 3.68
CA GLN A 79 14.44 -20.78 4.63
C GLN A 79 14.36 -22.19 4.05
N ILE A 80 13.78 -22.36 2.85
CA ILE A 80 13.64 -23.68 2.20
C ILE A 80 15.02 -24.30 1.91
N ILE A 81 15.99 -23.50 1.46
CA ILE A 81 17.34 -23.97 1.12
C ILE A 81 18.11 -24.36 2.38
N THR A 82 17.98 -23.59 3.47
CA THR A 82 18.71 -23.81 4.72
C THR A 82 18.06 -24.84 5.65
N GLU A 83 16.80 -25.20 5.41
CA GLU A 83 16.10 -26.23 6.17
C GLU A 83 16.84 -27.58 6.12
N ASN A 84 16.86 -28.30 7.24
CA ASN A 84 17.49 -29.62 7.34
C ASN A 84 16.57 -30.71 6.77
N SER A 85 16.33 -30.63 5.46
CA SER A 85 15.52 -31.56 4.68
C SER A 85 16.31 -32.07 3.47
N ASP A 86 15.89 -33.22 2.92
CA ASP A 86 16.51 -33.79 1.73
C ASP A 86 16.22 -32.95 0.47
N THR A 87 17.00 -33.16 -0.58
CA THR A 87 16.90 -32.42 -1.84
C THR A 87 15.53 -32.56 -2.51
N SER A 88 14.87 -33.71 -2.38
CA SER A 88 13.54 -33.92 -2.96
C SER A 88 12.50 -33.05 -2.27
N SER A 89 12.50 -33.04 -0.93
CA SER A 89 11.58 -32.22 -0.13
C SER A 89 11.73 -30.72 -0.43
N LYS A 90 12.95 -30.24 -0.67
CA LYS A 90 13.20 -28.85 -1.07
C LYS A 90 12.69 -28.54 -2.47
N ALA A 91 12.89 -29.47 -3.42
CA ALA A 91 12.40 -29.32 -4.77
C ALA A 91 10.86 -29.25 -4.80
N ASP A 92 10.18 -30.06 -3.98
CA ASP A 92 8.73 -30.06 -3.86
C ASP A 92 8.20 -28.75 -3.27
N ALA A 93 8.88 -28.20 -2.25
CA ALA A 93 8.52 -26.91 -1.65
C ALA A 93 8.66 -25.73 -2.63
N LEU A 94 9.74 -25.73 -3.42
CA LEU A 94 9.95 -24.72 -4.47
C LEU A 94 8.92 -24.85 -5.60
N LEU A 95 8.62 -26.09 -6.02
CA LEU A 95 7.61 -26.37 -7.03
C LEU A 95 6.22 -25.91 -6.58
N ALA A 96 5.85 -26.18 -5.33
CA ALA A 96 4.58 -25.73 -4.76
C ALA A 96 4.47 -24.19 -4.77
N LEU A 97 5.52 -23.48 -4.37
CA LEU A 97 5.55 -22.01 -4.41
C LEU A 97 5.34 -21.47 -5.83
N PHE A 98 6.00 -22.09 -6.82
CA PHE A 98 5.87 -21.70 -8.22
C PHE A 98 4.45 -21.93 -8.77
N LEU A 99 3.85 -23.07 -8.47
CA LEU A 99 2.50 -23.40 -8.94
C LEU A 99 1.43 -22.46 -8.37
N ILE A 100 1.54 -22.07 -7.09
CA ILE A 100 0.63 -21.10 -6.47
C ILE A 100 0.68 -19.76 -7.20
N GLY A 101 1.88 -19.24 -7.47
CA GLY A 101 2.05 -17.98 -8.20
C GLY A 101 1.53 -18.07 -9.65
N HIS A 102 1.77 -19.21 -10.31
CA HIS A 102 1.26 -19.45 -11.66
C HIS A 102 -0.28 -19.47 -11.71
N GLU A 103 -0.93 -20.11 -10.74
CA GLU A 103 -2.39 -20.18 -10.64
C GLU A 103 -3.00 -18.78 -10.46
N GLN A 104 -2.45 -17.98 -9.54
CA GLN A 104 -2.90 -16.59 -9.31
C GLN A 104 -2.74 -15.72 -10.55
N SER A 105 -1.55 -15.71 -11.16
CA SER A 105 -1.29 -14.91 -12.37
C SER A 105 -2.16 -15.36 -13.55
N SER A 106 -2.42 -16.67 -13.68
CA SER A 106 -3.32 -17.17 -14.73
C SER A 106 -4.77 -16.76 -14.49
N GLY A 107 -5.22 -16.74 -13.24
CA GLY A 107 -6.56 -16.28 -12.85
C GLY A 107 -6.79 -14.81 -13.19
N GLU A 108 -5.83 -13.94 -12.86
CA GLU A 108 -5.89 -12.51 -13.20
C GLU A 108 -5.96 -12.30 -14.72
N VAL A 109 -5.17 -13.04 -15.50
CA VAL A 109 -5.21 -12.96 -16.97
C VAL A 109 -6.58 -13.41 -17.51
N ILE A 110 -7.18 -14.46 -16.96
CA ILE A 110 -8.51 -14.92 -17.37
C ILE A 110 -9.58 -13.87 -17.04
N GLU A 111 -9.54 -13.27 -15.85
CA GLU A 111 -10.49 -12.23 -15.44
C GLU A 111 -10.43 -11.00 -16.36
N ILE A 112 -9.22 -10.59 -16.76
CA ILE A 112 -9.01 -9.50 -17.73
C ILE A 112 -9.61 -9.88 -19.09
N LEU A 113 -9.39 -11.11 -19.55
CA LEU A 113 -9.93 -11.60 -20.82
C LEU A 113 -11.48 -11.67 -20.78
N GLU A 114 -12.07 -12.16 -19.70
CA GLU A 114 -13.52 -12.21 -19.51
C GLU A 114 -14.16 -10.81 -19.41
N SER A 115 -13.47 -9.88 -18.73
CA SER A 115 -13.93 -8.49 -18.62
C SER A 115 -13.88 -7.75 -19.96
N ALA A 116 -12.85 -8.01 -20.77
CA ALA A 116 -12.72 -7.46 -22.12
C ALA A 116 -13.83 -7.98 -23.06
N GLU A 117 -14.29 -9.22 -22.90
CA GLU A 117 -15.42 -9.78 -23.67
C GLU A 117 -16.77 -9.15 -23.27
N CYS A 118 -16.93 -8.70 -22.02
CA CYS A 118 -18.15 -8.04 -21.56
C CYS A 118 -18.34 -6.60 -22.09
N GLU A 119 -17.26 -5.87 -22.38
CA GLU A 119 -17.33 -4.51 -22.91
C GLU A 119 -17.78 -4.44 -24.39
N GLU A 120 -17.55 -5.50 -25.17
CA GLU A 120 -17.96 -5.56 -26.58
C GLU A 120 -19.49 -5.74 -26.76
N HIS A 121 -20.24 -6.11 -25.72
CA HIS A 121 -21.67 -6.40 -25.80
C HIS A 121 -22.61 -5.26 -25.38
N ILE A 122 -22.09 -4.07 -25.02
CA ILE A 122 -22.89 -2.90 -24.60
C ILE A 122 -23.21 -1.95 -25.77
N ILE A 123 -22.77 -2.25 -27.00
CA ILE A 123 -23.06 -1.44 -28.19
C ILE A 123 -23.91 -2.24 -29.20
N GLU A 124 -25.21 -2.39 -28.93
CA GLU A 124 -26.26 -2.52 -29.96
C GLU A 124 -27.56 -1.82 -29.51
#